data_AF-A0A958FTX2-F1
#
_entry.id   AF-A0A958FTX2-F1
#
_cell.length_a   1.000
_cell.length_b   1.000
_cell.length_c   1.000
_cell.angle_alpha   90.00
_cell.angle_beta   90.00
_cell.angle_gamma   90.00
#
_symmetry.space_group_name_H-M   'P 1'
#
loop_
_entity.id
_entity.type
_entity.pdbx_description
1 polymer ?
#
loop_
_entity_poly.entity_id
_entity_poly.type
_entity_poly.pdbx_seq_one_letter_code
_entity_poly.pdbx_strand_id
1 'polypeptide(L)'
;MKISKITLTSFSVFFVLIALKSSPLWGSTERDIKNLGEFFQVFLIKNERRNPDDDVKFKRNSDGTYIAEISYWNNIQSRGASDEICEAFRWMLFGRGTYGKGAKEAFDRIPQLAQINLLFYDMDFGTRVGSKRTEILPTQKANPYVRVGLIRSSFQRKKINESSVKKQLDRGKCQEVGREYFDLVWINENHVRRGN
;
A
#
# COMPACT_ATOMS: atom_id res chain seq x y z
N MET A 1 -26.89 -4.85 74.26
CA MET A 1 -25.90 -4.35 73.27
C MET A 1 -25.11 -5.53 72.75
N LYS A 2 -25.28 -5.89 71.48
CA LYS A 2 -24.53 -6.99 70.81
C LYS A 2 -23.34 -6.38 70.08
N ILE A 3 -22.14 -6.84 70.41
CA ILE A 3 -20.89 -6.47 69.74
C ILE A 3 -20.62 -7.57 68.70
N SER A 4 -20.71 -7.22 67.43
CA SER A 4 -20.43 -8.13 66.31
C SER A 4 -18.93 -8.14 66.01
N LYS A 5 -18.33 -9.34 66.04
CA LYS A 5 -16.96 -9.61 65.58
C LYS A 5 -16.91 -9.52 64.04
N ILE A 6 -15.97 -8.74 63.53
CA ILE A 6 -15.64 -8.66 62.10
C ILE A 6 -14.41 -9.54 61.87
N THR A 7 -14.58 -10.58 61.06
CA THR A 7 -13.54 -11.50 60.61
C THR A 7 -12.85 -10.92 59.37
N LEU A 8 -11.54 -10.67 59.45
CA LEU A 8 -10.71 -10.34 58.29
C LEU A 8 -10.35 -11.63 57.52
N THR A 9 -10.87 -11.78 56.31
CA THR A 9 -10.40 -12.77 55.34
C THR A 9 -9.24 -12.21 54.53
N SER A 10 -8.08 -12.84 54.69
CA SER A 10 -6.84 -12.60 53.94
C SER A 10 -7.03 -12.89 52.45
N PHE A 11 -6.82 -11.89 51.59
CA PHE A 11 -6.75 -12.04 50.15
C PHE A 11 -5.27 -12.20 49.73
N SER A 12 -4.89 -13.41 49.36
CA SER A 12 -3.60 -13.69 48.72
C SER A 12 -3.58 -13.08 47.31
N VAL A 13 -2.80 -12.02 47.14
CA VAL A 13 -2.53 -11.39 45.85
C VAL A 13 -1.51 -12.26 45.10
N PHE A 14 -1.99 -13.11 44.18
CA PHE A 14 -1.13 -13.79 43.22
C PHE A 14 -0.62 -12.78 42.18
N PHE A 15 0.59 -12.27 42.38
CA PHE A 15 1.35 -11.58 41.34
C PHE A 15 1.79 -12.60 40.28
N VAL A 16 1.01 -12.73 39.20
CA VAL A 16 1.46 -13.40 37.99
C VAL A 16 2.45 -12.47 37.28
N LEU A 17 3.74 -12.69 37.54
CA LEU A 17 4.85 -12.12 36.77
C LEU A 17 4.82 -12.75 35.37
N ILE A 18 4.08 -12.14 34.45
CA ILE A 18 4.19 -12.42 33.02
C ILE A 18 5.54 -11.86 32.57
N ALA A 19 6.53 -12.74 32.50
CA ALA A 19 7.81 -12.44 31.86
C ALA A 19 7.57 -12.21 30.36
N LEU A 20 7.39 -10.94 29.98
CA LEU A 20 7.47 -10.47 28.61
C LEU A 20 8.91 -10.71 28.13
N LYS A 21 9.15 -11.88 27.52
CA LYS A 21 10.32 -12.11 26.67
C LYS A 21 10.18 -11.23 25.43
N SER A 22 10.51 -9.96 25.56
CA SER A 22 10.71 -9.04 24.43
C SER A 22 12.06 -9.35 23.79
N SER A 23 12.14 -10.47 23.08
CA SER A 23 13.26 -10.69 22.15
C SER A 23 13.11 -9.70 20.99
N PRO A 24 14.16 -8.98 20.59
CA PRO A 24 14.09 -8.08 19.46
C PRO A 24 13.96 -8.90 18.17
N LEU A 25 12.73 -9.02 17.66
CA LEU A 25 12.33 -9.48 16.31
C LEU A 25 12.81 -8.52 15.19
N TRP A 26 13.95 -7.84 15.39
CA TRP A 26 14.41 -6.76 14.52
C TRP A 26 15.10 -7.30 13.26
N GLY A 27 15.71 -8.49 13.33
CA GLY A 27 16.43 -9.10 12.20
C GLY A 27 15.54 -9.62 11.06
N SER A 28 14.30 -10.08 11.33
CA SER A 28 13.39 -10.49 10.24
C SER A 28 12.77 -9.29 9.55
N THR A 29 12.47 -8.23 10.31
CA THR A 29 11.70 -7.10 9.82
C THR A 29 12.45 -6.30 8.75
N GLU A 30 13.75 -6.05 8.90
CA GLU A 30 14.54 -5.39 7.84
C GLU A 30 14.62 -6.22 6.55
N ARG A 31 14.69 -7.55 6.66
CA ARG A 31 14.72 -8.44 5.49
C ARG A 31 13.36 -8.48 4.79
N ASP A 32 12.28 -8.61 5.55
CA ASP A 32 10.93 -8.61 5.00
C ASP A 32 10.57 -7.25 4.38
N ILE A 33 11.05 -6.14 4.97
CA ILE A 33 10.96 -4.78 4.40
C ILE A 33 11.71 -4.72 3.06
N LYS A 34 12.96 -5.19 2.99
CA LYS A 34 13.75 -5.21 1.75
C LYS A 34 13.10 -6.04 0.63
N ASN A 35 12.30 -7.05 0.98
CA ASN A 35 11.67 -7.96 0.02
C ASN A 35 10.23 -7.57 -0.37
N LEU A 36 9.72 -6.42 0.11
CA LEU A 36 8.34 -6.00 -0.18
C LEU A 36 8.11 -5.73 -1.68
N GLY A 37 9.13 -5.28 -2.41
CA GLY A 37 9.04 -5.10 -3.87
C GLY A 37 8.81 -6.41 -4.62
N GLU A 38 9.41 -7.51 -4.16
CA GLU A 38 9.14 -8.86 -4.69
C GLU A 38 7.73 -9.33 -4.31
N PHE A 39 7.30 -8.98 -3.09
CA PHE A 39 5.99 -9.34 -2.55
C PHE A 39 4.83 -8.73 -3.36
N PHE A 40 4.92 -7.45 -3.70
CA PHE A 40 3.95 -6.77 -4.57
C PHE A 40 4.19 -7.02 -6.06
N GLN A 41 5.27 -7.73 -6.42
CA GLN A 41 5.71 -7.91 -7.81
C GLN A 41 5.85 -6.56 -8.55
N VAL A 42 6.41 -5.57 -7.85
CA VAL A 42 6.78 -4.27 -8.47
C VAL A 42 7.78 -4.54 -9.59
N PHE A 43 8.75 -5.40 -9.30
CA PHE A 43 9.75 -5.85 -10.24
C PHE A 43 9.28 -7.07 -11.02
N LEU A 44 9.16 -6.97 -12.34
CA LEU A 44 9.04 -8.15 -13.19
C LEU A 44 10.28 -9.04 -13.03
N ILE A 45 10.09 -10.36 -13.18
CA ILE A 45 11.07 -11.43 -12.93
C ILE A 45 12.42 -11.24 -13.67
N LYS A 46 12.48 -10.37 -14.70
CA LYS A 46 13.71 -10.00 -15.40
C LYS A 46 14.07 -8.52 -15.16
N ASN A 47 15.27 -8.27 -14.66
CA ASN A 47 15.81 -6.93 -14.38
C ASN A 47 15.81 -6.00 -15.60
N GLU A 48 15.90 -6.56 -16.81
CA GLU A 48 16.01 -5.84 -18.10
C GLU A 48 14.77 -5.01 -18.47
N ARG A 49 13.63 -5.20 -17.81
CA ARG A 49 12.38 -4.45 -18.05
C ARG A 49 12.03 -3.47 -16.92
N ARG A 50 12.91 -3.27 -15.96
CA ARG A 50 12.66 -2.34 -14.84
C ARG A 50 12.87 -0.92 -15.31
N ASN A 51 11.91 -0.05 -15.01
CA ASN A 51 12.16 1.37 -15.08
C ASN A 51 12.99 1.76 -13.84
N PRO A 52 14.03 2.60 -13.96
CA PRO A 52 14.81 3.04 -12.80
C PRO A 52 13.97 3.79 -11.74
N ASP A 53 12.79 4.30 -12.11
CA ASP A 53 11.84 4.94 -11.19
C ASP A 53 10.89 3.93 -10.49
N ASP A 54 10.88 2.65 -10.89
CA ASP A 54 10.13 1.59 -10.21
C ASP A 54 10.83 1.29 -8.88
N ASP A 55 10.21 1.61 -7.75
CA ASP A 55 10.87 1.52 -6.45
C ASP A 55 9.90 1.25 -5.30
N VAL A 56 10.44 0.71 -4.21
CA VAL A 56 9.74 0.59 -2.93
C VAL A 56 10.55 1.28 -1.85
N LYS A 57 10.09 2.44 -1.43
CA LYS A 57 10.72 3.25 -0.40
C LYS A 57 10.04 3.05 0.94
N PHE A 58 10.85 3.10 2.01
CA PHE A 58 10.36 3.02 3.37
C PHE A 58 10.71 4.27 4.14
N LYS A 59 9.71 4.82 4.82
CA LYS A 59 9.89 5.87 5.80
C LYS A 59 9.55 5.33 7.18
N ARG A 60 10.51 5.42 8.09
CA ARG A 60 10.29 5.06 9.49
C ARG A 60 9.65 6.24 10.23
N ASN A 61 8.60 5.96 10.99
CA ASN A 61 7.94 6.90 11.89
C ASN A 61 8.64 6.93 13.24
N SER A 62 8.36 7.97 14.04
CA SER A 62 8.93 8.15 15.38
C SER A 62 8.51 7.05 16.37
N ASP A 63 7.36 6.42 16.15
CA ASP A 63 6.86 5.28 16.94
C ASP A 63 7.47 3.92 16.53
N GLY A 64 8.41 3.94 15.59
CA GLY A 64 9.08 2.75 15.08
C GLY A 64 8.32 2.00 13.99
N THR A 65 7.13 2.45 13.60
CA THR A 65 6.38 1.88 12.46
C THR A 65 6.93 2.37 11.11
N TYR A 66 6.51 1.72 10.02
CA TYR A 66 6.95 2.05 8.66
C TYR A 66 5.78 2.45 7.76
N ILE A 67 6.06 3.39 6.87
CA ILE A 67 5.25 3.73 5.70
C ILE A 67 5.99 3.21 4.48
N ALA A 68 5.36 2.32 3.71
CA ALA A 68 5.86 1.91 2.40
C ALA A 68 5.26 2.80 1.31
N GLU A 69 6.10 3.25 0.39
CA GLU A 69 5.69 3.91 -0.85
C GLU A 69 6.19 3.10 -2.04
N ILE A 70 5.24 2.55 -2.79
CA ILE A 70 5.46 1.74 -3.98
C ILE A 70 5.24 2.64 -5.19
N SER A 71 6.30 2.92 -5.93
CA SER A 71 6.24 3.65 -7.19
C SER A 71 6.35 2.67 -8.35
N TYR A 72 5.44 2.77 -9.32
CA TYR A 72 5.38 1.82 -10.41
C TYR A 72 4.92 2.47 -11.72
N TRP A 73 5.65 2.16 -12.79
CA TRP A 73 5.30 2.59 -14.14
C TRP A 73 4.11 1.80 -14.67
N ASN A 74 2.99 2.50 -14.86
CA ASN A 74 1.81 1.96 -15.50
C ASN A 74 1.35 2.92 -16.59
N ASN A 75 1.36 2.47 -17.85
CA ASN A 75 0.82 3.27 -18.95
C ASN A 75 -0.68 3.54 -18.70
N ILE A 76 -1.12 4.77 -18.97
CA ILE A 76 -2.53 5.15 -18.88
C ILE A 76 -3.32 4.33 -19.91
N GLN A 77 -4.26 3.51 -19.45
CA GLN A 77 -5.04 2.61 -20.31
C GLN A 77 -6.39 3.22 -20.72
N SER A 78 -6.89 4.17 -19.95
CA SER A 78 -8.16 4.86 -20.18
C SER A 78 -8.02 6.37 -20.06
N ARG A 79 -8.83 7.12 -20.81
CA ARG A 79 -8.99 8.57 -20.59
C ARG A 79 -9.82 8.89 -19.33
N GLY A 80 -10.45 7.87 -18.75
CA GLY A 80 -11.28 7.99 -17.55
C GLY A 80 -10.47 7.89 -16.26
N ALA A 81 -10.44 8.98 -15.49
CA ALA A 81 -9.79 9.03 -14.18
C ALA A 81 -10.28 7.93 -13.22
N SER A 82 -11.58 7.60 -13.28
CA SER A 82 -12.16 6.53 -12.47
C SER A 82 -11.53 5.17 -12.76
N ASP A 83 -11.24 4.85 -14.02
CA ASP A 83 -10.72 3.54 -14.42
C ASP A 83 -9.29 3.34 -13.92
N GLU A 84 -8.46 4.37 -14.03
CA GLU A 84 -7.08 4.34 -13.51
C GLU A 84 -7.05 4.18 -11.98
N ILE A 85 -7.98 4.83 -11.27
CA ILE A 85 -8.17 4.63 -9.82
C ILE A 85 -8.63 3.20 -9.53
N CYS A 86 -9.55 2.64 -10.33
CA CYS A 86 -10.02 1.26 -10.16
C CYS A 86 -8.85 0.28 -10.22
N GLU A 87 -7.94 0.45 -11.19
CA GLU A 87 -6.76 -0.40 -11.33
C GLU A 87 -5.84 -0.30 -10.12
N ALA A 88 -5.61 0.92 -9.61
CA ALA A 88 -4.82 1.12 -8.41
C ALA A 88 -5.46 0.43 -7.19
N PHE A 89 -6.80 0.45 -7.07
CA PHE A 89 -7.51 -0.25 -6.01
C PHE A 89 -7.42 -1.76 -6.14
N ARG A 90 -7.60 -2.31 -7.35
CA ARG A 90 -7.43 -3.75 -7.61
C ARG A 90 -6.04 -4.19 -7.20
N TRP A 91 -5.02 -3.45 -7.63
CA TRP A 91 -3.64 -3.81 -7.32
C TRP A 91 -3.37 -3.73 -5.81
N MET A 92 -3.72 -2.62 -5.16
CA MET A 92 -3.48 -2.45 -3.73
C MET A 92 -4.18 -3.55 -2.90
N LEU A 93 -5.44 -3.89 -3.23
CA LEU A 93 -6.21 -4.84 -2.43
C LEU A 93 -5.86 -6.30 -2.71
N PHE A 94 -5.64 -6.65 -3.98
CA PHE A 94 -5.56 -8.06 -4.41
C PHE A 94 -4.18 -8.45 -4.97
N GLY A 95 -3.26 -7.50 -5.09
CA GLY A 95 -1.94 -7.75 -5.67
C GLY A 95 -1.92 -7.72 -7.20
N ARG A 96 -0.71 -7.79 -7.75
CA ARG A 96 -0.46 -7.65 -9.19
C ARG A 96 -0.53 -9.01 -9.87
N GLY A 97 -1.41 -9.16 -10.84
CA GLY A 97 -1.53 -10.39 -11.62
C GLY A 97 -1.78 -11.62 -10.74
N THR A 98 -1.21 -12.76 -11.11
CA THR A 98 -1.48 -14.04 -10.41
C THR A 98 -0.68 -14.23 -9.12
N TYR A 99 0.50 -13.59 -9.01
CA TYR A 99 1.47 -13.89 -7.95
C TYR A 99 1.71 -12.75 -6.97
N GLY A 100 1.44 -11.49 -7.39
CA GLY A 100 1.56 -10.34 -6.50
C GLY A 100 0.57 -10.45 -5.34
N LYS A 101 0.97 -9.97 -4.18
CA LYS A 101 0.16 -9.98 -2.97
C LYS A 101 -0.40 -8.59 -2.67
N GLY A 102 -1.56 -8.54 -2.03
CA GLY A 102 -2.25 -7.31 -1.68
C GLY A 102 -1.80 -6.74 -0.33
N ALA A 103 -2.46 -5.64 0.05
CA ALA A 103 -2.22 -4.95 1.29
C ALA A 103 -2.53 -5.81 2.53
N LYS A 104 -3.53 -6.69 2.44
CA LYS A 104 -3.88 -7.59 3.56
C LYS A 104 -2.69 -8.47 3.91
N GLU A 105 -2.15 -9.19 2.94
CA GLU A 105 -1.04 -10.10 3.19
C GLU A 105 0.25 -9.34 3.55
N ALA A 106 0.45 -8.13 3.02
CA ALA A 106 1.58 -7.28 3.39
C ALA A 106 1.51 -6.87 4.88
N PHE A 107 0.34 -6.43 5.35
CA PHE A 107 0.13 -6.12 6.76
C PHE A 107 0.26 -7.36 7.64
N ASP A 108 -0.29 -8.50 7.24
CA ASP A 108 -0.19 -9.75 8.01
C ASP A 108 1.28 -10.20 8.15
N ARG A 109 2.08 -10.05 7.09
CA ARG A 109 3.50 -10.44 7.07
C ARG A 109 4.42 -9.45 7.77
N ILE A 110 4.14 -8.15 7.70
CA ILE A 110 4.99 -7.09 8.28
C ILE A 110 4.19 -6.32 9.33
N PRO A 111 4.20 -6.74 10.60
CA PRO A 111 3.41 -6.10 11.66
C PRO A 111 3.76 -4.63 11.89
N GLN A 112 5.02 -4.24 11.63
CA GLN A 112 5.49 -2.85 11.79
C GLN A 112 5.07 -1.93 10.63
N LEU A 113 4.51 -2.47 9.55
CA LEU A 113 4.00 -1.69 8.43
C LEU A 113 2.66 -1.06 8.82
N ALA A 114 2.66 0.26 8.99
CA ALA A 114 1.49 1.03 9.39
C ALA A 114 0.70 1.56 8.18
N GLN A 115 1.37 1.81 7.05
CA GLN A 115 0.74 2.36 5.85
C GLN A 115 1.42 1.88 4.59
N ILE A 116 0.62 1.70 3.53
CA ILE A 116 1.10 1.39 2.18
C ILE A 116 0.51 2.44 1.24
N ASN A 117 1.39 3.14 0.54
CA ASN A 117 1.03 4.05 -0.54
C ASN A 117 1.46 3.41 -1.86
N LEU A 118 0.56 3.43 -2.82
CA LEU A 118 0.81 3.03 -4.19
C LEU A 118 0.74 4.25 -5.08
N LEU A 119 1.75 4.43 -5.91
CA LEU A 119 1.91 5.54 -6.84
C LEU A 119 2.11 4.98 -8.24
N PHE A 120 1.14 5.23 -9.11
CA PHE A 120 1.35 5.05 -10.54
C PHE A 120 1.92 6.31 -11.15
N TYR A 121 2.91 6.12 -12.01
CA TYR A 121 3.44 7.16 -12.88
C TYR A 121 3.48 6.70 -14.32
N ASP A 122 3.42 7.66 -15.22
CA ASP A 122 3.65 7.47 -16.65
C ASP A 122 5.01 8.05 -17.03
N MET A 123 5.55 7.66 -18.18
CA MET A 123 6.83 8.14 -18.66
C MET A 123 6.65 9.15 -19.79
N ASP A 124 6.95 10.42 -19.50
CA ASP A 124 7.09 11.43 -20.55
C ASP A 124 8.45 11.26 -21.23
N PHE A 125 8.43 10.95 -22.52
CA PHE A 125 9.60 11.03 -23.37
C PHE A 125 9.61 12.41 -24.02
N GLY A 126 10.64 13.23 -23.72
CA GLY A 126 10.81 14.50 -24.41
C GLY A 126 10.86 14.26 -25.92
N THR A 127 10.10 15.02 -26.71
CA THR A 127 10.19 14.98 -28.17
C THR A 127 10.58 16.35 -28.69
N ARG A 128 11.54 16.38 -29.61
CA ARG A 128 11.88 17.59 -30.37
C ARG A 128 11.23 17.45 -31.75
N VAL A 129 10.25 18.29 -32.03
CA VAL A 129 9.66 18.37 -33.37
C VAL A 129 10.60 19.19 -34.25
N GLY A 130 11.39 18.52 -35.08
CA GLY A 130 12.12 19.16 -36.17
C GLY A 130 11.21 19.38 -37.39
N SER A 131 11.60 20.25 -38.32
CA SER A 131 10.83 20.58 -39.52
C SER A 131 10.59 19.41 -40.49
N LYS A 132 11.22 18.24 -40.27
CA LYS A 132 11.08 17.03 -41.11
C LYS A 132 10.89 15.71 -40.34
N ARG A 133 11.18 15.65 -39.03
CA ARG A 133 11.04 14.43 -38.21
C ARG A 133 10.98 14.77 -36.73
N THR A 134 10.16 14.03 -35.98
CA THR A 134 10.14 14.05 -34.52
C THR A 134 11.32 13.23 -34.00
N GLU A 135 12.21 13.86 -33.23
CA GLU A 135 13.32 13.20 -32.54
C GLU A 135 12.94 12.95 -31.08
N ILE A 136 13.07 11.71 -30.61
CA ILE A 136 12.85 11.38 -29.20
C ILE A 136 14.11 11.78 -28.44
N LEU A 137 13.97 12.72 -27.51
CA LEU A 137 15.05 13.17 -26.65
C LEU A 137 15.34 12.11 -25.57
N PRO A 138 16.60 11.97 -25.13
CA PRO A 138 16.98 11.02 -24.07
C PRO A 138 16.45 11.40 -22.68
N THR A 139 15.76 12.53 -22.54
CA THR A 139 15.15 12.94 -21.27
C THR A 139 13.85 12.17 -21.06
N GLN A 140 13.92 11.17 -20.19
CA GLN A 140 12.76 10.48 -19.65
C GLN A 140 12.37 11.13 -18.32
N LYS A 141 11.07 11.38 -18.13
CA LYS A 141 10.55 11.92 -16.87
C LYS A 141 9.35 11.11 -16.39
N ALA A 142 9.48 10.52 -15.20
CA ALA A 142 8.35 9.93 -14.50
C ALA A 142 7.37 11.03 -14.04
N ASN A 143 6.11 10.91 -14.46
CA ASN A 143 5.03 11.80 -14.05
C ASN A 143 3.98 11.00 -13.25
N PRO A 144 3.93 11.16 -11.92
CA PRO A 144 2.92 10.51 -11.12
C PRO A 144 1.53 11.01 -11.49
N TYR A 145 0.58 10.09 -11.60
CA TYR A 145 -0.79 10.42 -11.97
C TYR A 145 -1.86 9.78 -11.11
N VAL A 146 -1.60 8.68 -10.42
CA VAL A 146 -2.51 8.10 -9.42
C VAL A 146 -1.73 7.83 -8.15
N ARG A 147 -2.28 8.20 -7.00
CA ARG A 147 -1.78 7.79 -5.69
C ARG A 147 -2.93 7.30 -4.82
N VAL A 148 -2.80 6.10 -4.29
CA VAL A 148 -3.77 5.52 -3.35
C VAL A 148 -3.06 5.02 -2.10
N GLY A 149 -3.70 5.10 -0.94
CA GLY A 149 -3.07 4.72 0.32
C GLY A 149 -4.02 4.03 1.28
N LEU A 150 -3.47 3.06 2.01
CA LEU A 150 -4.15 2.30 3.07
C LEU A 150 -3.35 2.39 4.36
N ILE A 151 -4.05 2.73 5.45
CA ILE A 151 -3.55 2.70 6.81
C ILE A 151 -4.03 1.40 7.46
N ARG A 152 -3.10 0.64 8.05
CA ARG A 152 -3.37 -0.67 8.68
C ARG A 152 -4.55 -0.64 9.65
N SER A 153 -4.57 0.33 10.55
CA SER A 153 -5.62 0.45 11.58
C SER A 153 -7.00 0.73 10.98
N SER A 154 -7.07 1.50 9.90
CA SER A 154 -8.29 1.76 9.15
C SER A 154 -8.75 0.49 8.43
N PHE A 155 -7.83 -0.16 7.71
CA PHE A 155 -8.06 -1.38 6.95
C PHE A 155 -8.57 -2.54 7.81
N GLN A 156 -7.94 -2.79 8.96
CA GLN A 156 -8.31 -3.88 9.86
C GLN A 156 -9.71 -3.71 10.49
N ARG A 157 -10.18 -2.46 10.69
CA ARG A 157 -11.51 -2.19 11.23
C ARG A 157 -12.64 -2.45 10.23
N LYS A 158 -12.37 -2.29 8.93
CA LYS A 158 -13.40 -2.27 7.87
C LYS A 158 -13.87 -3.66 7.43
N LYS A 159 -13.33 -4.76 7.99
CA LYS A 159 -13.69 -6.17 7.67
C LYS A 159 -14.02 -6.39 6.19
N ILE A 160 -12.98 -6.36 5.35
CA ILE A 160 -13.15 -6.43 3.89
C ILE A 160 -13.71 -7.78 3.47
N ASN A 161 -14.84 -7.77 2.77
CA ASN A 161 -15.33 -8.92 2.02
C ASN A 161 -14.73 -8.86 0.60
N GLU A 162 -13.62 -9.57 0.40
CA GLU A 162 -12.85 -9.55 -0.85
C GLU A 162 -13.71 -9.86 -2.09
N SER A 163 -14.63 -10.83 -1.99
CA SER A 163 -15.53 -11.18 -3.10
C SER A 163 -16.49 -10.05 -3.47
N SER A 164 -17.07 -9.40 -2.47
CA SER A 164 -17.95 -8.24 -2.67
C SER A 164 -17.19 -7.06 -3.29
N VAL A 165 -16.03 -6.71 -2.72
CA VAL A 165 -15.21 -5.60 -3.20
C VAL A 165 -14.71 -5.84 -4.62
N LYS A 166 -14.24 -7.05 -4.93
CA LYS A 166 -13.84 -7.42 -6.29
C LYS A 166 -14.98 -7.24 -7.28
N LYS A 167 -16.18 -7.73 -6.95
CA LYS A 167 -17.38 -7.55 -7.79
C LYS A 167 -17.78 -6.09 -7.97
N GLN A 168 -17.58 -5.23 -6.96
CA GLN A 168 -17.83 -3.80 -7.08
C GLN A 168 -16.83 -3.13 -8.02
N LEU A 169 -15.53 -3.44 -7.88
CA LEU A 169 -14.48 -2.93 -8.77
C LEU A 169 -14.71 -3.38 -10.21
N ASP A 170 -15.04 -4.65 -10.45
CA ASP A 170 -15.36 -5.20 -11.78
C ASP A 170 -16.58 -4.53 -12.43
N ARG A 171 -17.45 -3.90 -11.64
CA ARG A 171 -18.59 -3.10 -12.11
C ARG A 171 -18.27 -1.60 -12.23
N GLY A 172 -17.02 -1.19 -12.04
CA GLY A 172 -16.59 0.21 -12.09
C GLY A 172 -17.02 1.06 -10.90
N LYS A 173 -17.46 0.47 -9.77
CA LYS A 173 -17.92 1.20 -8.57
C LYS A 173 -16.77 1.73 -7.71
N CYS A 174 -15.76 2.30 -8.34
CA CYS A 174 -14.49 2.58 -7.68
C CYS A 174 -14.60 3.75 -6.71
N GLN A 175 -15.42 4.75 -6.99
CA GLN A 175 -15.69 5.83 -6.02
C GLN A 175 -16.32 5.32 -4.71
N GLU A 176 -17.19 4.31 -4.77
CA GLU A 176 -17.79 3.68 -3.57
C GLU A 176 -16.69 2.96 -2.77
N VAL A 177 -15.92 2.09 -3.43
CA VAL A 177 -14.81 1.35 -2.83
C VAL A 177 -13.74 2.29 -2.25
N GLY A 178 -13.40 3.35 -2.96
CA GLY A 178 -12.41 4.34 -2.53
C GLY A 178 -12.81 5.03 -1.24
N ARG A 179 -14.05 5.54 -1.15
CA ARG A 179 -14.57 6.17 0.07
C ARG A 179 -14.65 5.21 1.25
N GLU A 180 -15.02 3.96 0.98
CA GLU A 180 -15.19 2.96 2.03
C GLU A 180 -13.84 2.48 2.56
N TYR A 181 -12.89 2.13 1.69
CA TYR A 181 -11.70 1.38 2.09
C TYR A 181 -10.41 2.19 2.13
N PHE A 182 -10.25 3.21 1.28
CA PHE A 182 -8.98 3.92 1.11
C PHE A 182 -8.90 5.18 1.97
N ASP A 183 -7.72 5.42 2.54
CA ASP A 183 -7.46 6.58 3.40
C ASP A 183 -6.84 7.75 2.61
N LEU A 184 -6.25 7.45 1.46
CA LEU A 184 -5.71 8.42 0.52
C LEU A 184 -6.12 8.02 -0.90
N VAL A 185 -6.66 8.98 -1.65
CA VAL A 185 -6.92 8.86 -3.09
C VAL A 185 -6.59 10.20 -3.72
N TRP A 186 -5.68 10.20 -4.69
CA TRP A 186 -5.31 11.36 -5.48
C TRP A 186 -5.11 10.94 -6.94
N ILE A 187 -5.55 11.80 -7.86
CA ILE A 187 -5.37 11.61 -9.29
C ILE A 187 -5.05 12.94 -9.98
N ASN A 188 -4.13 12.91 -10.94
CA ASN A 188 -3.87 14.00 -11.86
C ASN A 188 -4.76 13.85 -13.11
N GLU A 189 -6.02 14.27 -13.01
CA GLU A 189 -7.00 14.12 -14.09
C GLU A 189 -6.54 14.78 -15.40
N ASN A 190 -5.84 15.92 -15.30
CA ASN A 190 -5.32 16.63 -16.47
C ASN A 190 -4.29 15.81 -17.24
N HIS A 191 -3.45 15.06 -16.54
CA HIS A 191 -2.47 14.19 -17.17
C HIS A 191 -3.15 12.94 -17.77
N VAL A 192 -4.04 12.28 -17.02
CA VAL A 192 -4.80 11.12 -17.50
C VAL A 192 -5.60 11.44 -18.77
N ARG A 193 -6.23 12.61 -18.84
CA ARG A 193 -6.98 13.05 -20.04
C ARG A 193 -6.10 13.27 -21.27
N ARG A 194 -4.80 13.56 -21.08
CA ARG A 194 -3.84 13.81 -22.16
C ARG A 194 -3.06 12.56 -22.58
N GLY A 195 -2.92 11.57 -21.69
CA GLY A 195 -2.07 10.39 -21.87
C GLY A 195 -2.55 9.34 -22.90
N ASN A 196 -3.31 9.74 -23.92
CA ASN A 196 -3.70 8.91 -25.06
C ASN A 196 -3.94 9.76 -26.32
#